data_AF-A0A6P3Y987-F1
#
_entry.id   AF-A0A6P3Y987-F1
#
_cell.length_a   1.000
_cell.length_b   1.000
_cell.length_c   1.000
_cell.angle_alpha   90.00
_cell.angle_beta   90.00
_cell.angle_gamma   90.00
#
_symmetry.space_group_name_H-M   'P 1'
#
loop_
_entity.id
_entity.type
_entity.pdbx_description
1 polymer ?
#
loop_
_entity_poly.entity_id
_entity_poly.type
_entity_poly.pdbx_seq_one_letter_code
_entity_poly.pdbx_strand_id
1 'polypeptide(L)'
;MREPRCGLPDLSDQTDRSRNNIWPKKHLTWNFRLADEETMIVTQAAFNLWAGNSSISFKRVSQNPNRLLSYREGLHMNIDKRSTNMCPSPLDGPGGVLAPASFSNGDKDCVTEVHVDRTESWHVHISRNPPRMHNLLYVIAHEIGHTLGLHHSENQDSIMFAMAPVK
;
A
#
# COMPACT_ATOMS: atom_id res chain seq x y z
N MET A 1 -22.50 -2.43 7.38
CA MET A 1 -21.06 -2.67 7.17
C MET A 1 -20.50 -1.43 6.50
N ARG A 2 -19.33 -0.95 6.91
CA ARG A 2 -18.65 0.13 6.18
C ARG A 2 -18.24 -0.41 4.80
N GLU A 3 -18.13 0.46 3.82
CA GLU A 3 -17.68 0.05 2.49
C GLU A 3 -16.15 -0.18 2.52
N PRO A 4 -15.63 -1.28 1.93
CA PRO A 4 -14.21 -1.60 1.93
C PRO A 4 -13.36 -0.49 1.28
N ARG A 5 -12.28 -0.07 1.94
CA ARG A 5 -11.49 1.10 1.53
C ARG A 5 -10.05 1.11 2.00
N CYS A 6 -9.25 2.05 1.48
CA CYS A 6 -7.94 2.40 2.03
C CYS A 6 -8.08 2.93 3.48
N GLY A 7 -7.07 2.64 4.31
CA GLY A 7 -6.99 3.04 5.71
C GLY A 7 -6.44 4.46 5.97
N LEU A 8 -6.08 5.19 4.92
CA LEU A 8 -5.67 6.59 5.02
C LEU A 8 -6.88 7.54 4.96
N PRO A 9 -6.79 8.71 5.65
CA PRO A 9 -7.86 9.70 5.60
C PRO A 9 -7.98 10.31 4.20
N ASP A 10 -9.22 10.55 3.77
CA ASP A 10 -9.50 11.39 2.60
C ASP A 10 -9.09 12.82 2.96
N LEU A 11 -8.13 13.40 2.23
CA LEU A 11 -7.60 14.72 2.56
C LEU A 11 -8.71 15.78 2.62
N SER A 12 -9.00 16.30 3.82
CA SER A 12 -9.73 17.56 4.00
C SER A 12 -8.81 18.75 4.34
N ASP A 13 -7.55 18.50 4.73
CA ASP A 13 -6.66 19.53 5.28
C ASP A 13 -5.44 19.85 4.39
N GLN A 14 -5.28 21.15 4.11
CA GLN A 14 -4.19 21.75 3.33
C GLN A 14 -2.79 21.48 3.92
N THR A 15 -2.71 21.13 5.20
CA THR A 15 -1.45 20.94 5.94
C THR A 15 -0.72 19.65 5.57
N ASP A 16 -1.42 18.60 5.14
CA ASP A 16 -0.77 17.33 4.77
C ASP A 16 -0.23 17.35 3.33
N ARG A 17 -0.82 18.20 2.46
CA ARG A 17 -0.31 18.46 1.10
C ARG A 17 0.99 19.28 1.06
N SER A 18 1.33 19.99 2.15
CA SER A 18 2.56 20.79 2.22
C SER A 18 3.79 19.97 2.67
N ARG A 19 3.59 18.73 3.12
CA ARG A 19 4.68 17.81 3.44
C ARG A 19 5.35 17.34 2.15
N ASN A 20 6.68 17.38 2.12
CA ASN A 20 7.44 16.84 1.01
C ASN A 20 7.43 15.31 1.05
N ASN A 21 6.38 14.72 0.48
CA ASN A 21 6.20 13.26 0.42
C ASN A 21 6.90 12.62 -0.79
N ILE A 22 7.80 13.35 -1.45
CA ILE A 22 8.45 12.93 -2.69
C ILE A 22 9.81 12.31 -2.37
N TRP A 23 10.12 11.17 -2.98
CA TRP A 23 11.43 10.55 -2.84
C TRP A 23 12.53 11.37 -3.52
N PRO A 24 13.69 11.57 -2.87
CA PRO A 24 14.83 12.22 -3.50
C PRO A 24 15.54 11.33 -4.53
N LYS A 25 15.15 10.06 -4.64
CA LYS A 25 15.74 9.05 -5.54
C LYS A 25 14.68 8.37 -6.38
N LYS A 26 15.07 7.97 -7.60
CA LYS A 26 14.22 7.27 -8.58
C LYS A 26 14.32 5.76 -8.56
N HIS A 27 15.42 5.22 -8.01
CA HIS A 27 15.63 3.78 -7.87
C HIS A 27 15.24 3.38 -6.46
N LEU A 28 14.10 2.70 -6.33
CA LEU A 28 13.49 2.37 -5.06
C LEU A 28 13.48 0.86 -4.86
N THR A 29 13.67 0.43 -3.61
CA THR A 29 13.68 -0.99 -3.27
C THR A 29 12.46 -1.37 -2.44
N TRP A 30 12.02 -2.62 -2.56
CA TRP A 30 10.86 -3.12 -1.85
C TRP A 30 11.01 -4.57 -1.40
N ASN A 31 10.19 -4.98 -0.43
CA ASN A 31 9.98 -6.38 -0.10
C ASN A 31 8.60 -6.60 0.55
N PHE A 32 7.94 -7.69 0.22
CA PHE A 32 6.81 -8.20 1.00
C PHE A 32 7.33 -9.28 1.95
N ARG A 33 7.33 -9.00 3.26
CA ARG A 33 7.83 -9.93 4.27
C ARG A 33 6.86 -11.10 4.44
N LEU A 34 7.42 -12.32 4.38
CA LEU A 34 6.69 -13.58 4.60
C LEU A 34 5.53 -13.82 3.62
N ALA A 35 5.51 -13.13 2.47
CA ALA A 35 4.58 -13.43 1.39
C ALA A 35 4.91 -14.79 0.76
N ASP A 36 3.86 -15.53 0.41
CA ASP A 36 3.94 -16.69 -0.47
C ASP A 36 4.27 -16.27 -1.92
N GLU A 37 4.43 -17.27 -2.78
CA GLU A 37 4.80 -17.07 -4.18
C GLU A 37 3.76 -16.24 -4.95
N GLU A 38 2.48 -16.50 -4.74
CA GLU A 38 1.39 -15.83 -5.46
C GLU A 38 1.26 -14.36 -5.05
N THR A 39 1.29 -14.08 -3.75
CA THR A 39 1.36 -12.72 -3.20
C THR A 39 2.59 -11.99 -3.74
N MET A 40 3.73 -12.67 -3.85
CA MET A 40 4.95 -12.07 -4.39
C MET A 40 4.80 -11.68 -5.87
N ILE A 41 4.22 -12.55 -6.69
CA ILE A 41 3.94 -12.31 -8.12
C ILE A 41 3.01 -11.11 -8.29
N VAL A 42 1.90 -11.08 -7.53
CA VAL A 42 0.96 -9.95 -7.54
C VAL A 42 1.63 -8.65 -7.12
N THR A 43 2.43 -8.67 -6.06
CA THR A 43 3.14 -7.48 -5.56
C THR A 43 4.15 -6.97 -6.60
N GLN A 44 4.90 -7.86 -7.25
CA GLN A 44 5.81 -7.48 -8.34
C GLN A 44 5.05 -6.85 -9.50
N ALA A 45 3.88 -7.38 -9.87
CA ALA A 45 3.04 -6.80 -10.91
C ALA A 45 2.56 -5.38 -10.54
N ALA A 46 2.16 -5.16 -9.29
CA ALA A 46 1.77 -3.83 -8.80
C ALA A 46 2.91 -2.80 -8.91
N PHE A 47 4.14 -3.18 -8.55
CA PHE A 47 5.31 -2.31 -8.76
C PHE A 47 5.62 -2.08 -10.24
N ASN A 48 5.44 -3.10 -11.09
CA ASN A 48 5.64 -2.96 -12.54
C ASN A 48 4.65 -1.96 -13.17
N LEU A 49 3.40 -1.90 -12.69
CA LEU A 49 2.43 -0.90 -13.15
C LEU A 49 2.96 0.52 -12.94
N TRP A 50 3.49 0.82 -11.75
CA TRP A 50 4.06 2.14 -11.46
C TRP A 50 5.37 2.40 -12.21
N ALA A 51 6.23 1.39 -12.38
CA ALA A 51 7.46 1.54 -13.17
C ALA A 51 7.16 1.85 -14.65
N GLY A 52 6.17 1.19 -15.24
CA GLY A 52 5.78 1.40 -16.64
C GLY A 52 5.12 2.75 -16.92
N ASN A 53 4.60 3.43 -15.89
CA ASN A 53 3.86 4.69 -16.01
C ASN A 53 4.54 5.87 -15.30
N SER A 54 5.82 5.74 -14.94
CA SER A 54 6.58 6.81 -14.29
C SER A 54 8.07 6.76 -14.65
N SER A 55 8.88 7.66 -14.08
CA SER A 55 10.35 7.61 -14.21
C SER A 55 11.04 6.90 -13.03
N ILE A 56 10.26 6.19 -12.20
CA ILE A 56 10.74 5.48 -11.00
C ILE A 56 10.93 4.00 -11.35
N SER A 57 12.01 3.40 -10.86
CA SER A 57 12.28 1.97 -11.02
C SER A 57 12.28 1.26 -9.68
N PHE A 58 11.87 0.00 -9.70
CA PHE A 58 11.71 -0.82 -8.49
C PHE A 58 12.56 -2.08 -8.55
N LYS A 59 13.22 -2.40 -7.44
CA LYS A 59 13.95 -3.65 -7.27
C LYS A 59 13.59 -4.33 -5.95
N ARG A 60 13.21 -5.60 -6.03
CA ARG A 60 13.03 -6.41 -4.81
C ARG A 60 14.38 -6.69 -4.16
N VAL A 61 14.47 -6.47 -2.85
CA VAL A 61 15.66 -6.82 -2.04
C VAL A 61 15.23 -7.39 -0.69
N SER A 62 15.97 -8.36 -0.17
CA SER A 62 15.61 -9.01 1.10
C SER A 62 15.94 -8.16 2.34
N GLN A 63 16.98 -7.32 2.25
CA GLN A 63 17.51 -6.55 3.37
C GLN A 63 17.35 -5.05 3.13
N ASN A 64 16.89 -4.34 4.17
CA ASN A 64 16.76 -2.88 4.21
C ASN A 64 16.12 -2.24 2.96
N PRO A 65 14.95 -2.72 2.49
CA PRO A 65 14.26 -2.08 1.38
C PRO A 65 13.69 -0.71 1.78
N ASN A 66 13.45 0.18 0.82
CA ASN A 66 12.78 1.47 1.05
C ASN A 66 11.27 1.33 1.29
N ARG A 67 10.70 0.19 0.89
CA ARG A 67 9.29 -0.17 1.03
C ARG A 67 9.15 -1.53 1.66
N LEU A 68 8.41 -1.62 2.75
CA LEU A 68 8.08 -2.88 3.41
C LEU A 68 6.59 -3.14 3.32
N LEU A 69 6.23 -4.32 2.84
CA LEU A 69 4.85 -4.80 2.85
C LEU A 69 4.76 -6.01 3.78
N SER A 70 3.65 -6.14 4.47
CA SER A 70 3.35 -7.32 5.30
C SER A 70 1.87 -7.46 5.50
N TYR A 71 1.40 -8.70 5.58
CA TYR A 71 0.12 -8.99 6.20
C TYR A 71 0.18 -8.63 7.69
N ARG A 72 -0.87 -7.98 8.19
CA ARG A 72 -1.07 -7.51 9.57
C ARG A 72 -2.53 -7.74 9.98
N GLU A 73 -2.83 -7.53 11.26
CA GLU A 73 -4.18 -7.66 11.81
C GLU A 73 -4.30 -6.75 13.03
N GLY A 74 -5.50 -6.22 13.27
CA GLY A 74 -5.82 -5.43 14.45
C GLY A 74 -4.84 -4.28 14.72
N LEU A 75 -4.56 -4.07 16.01
CA LEU A 75 -3.52 -3.16 16.47
C LEU A 75 -2.14 -3.82 16.33
N HIS A 76 -1.22 -3.16 15.61
CA HIS A 76 0.09 -3.74 15.33
C HIS A 76 1.19 -2.68 15.19
N MET A 77 2.44 -3.14 15.32
CA MET A 77 3.64 -2.31 15.14
C MET A 77 4.01 -2.20 13.66
N ASN A 78 4.76 -1.16 13.34
CA ASN A 78 5.45 -1.03 12.05
C ASN A 78 6.39 -2.23 11.77
N ILE A 79 6.67 -2.48 10.50
CA ILE A 79 7.47 -3.60 9.97
C ILE A 79 8.98 -3.33 10.10
N ASP A 80 9.42 -2.09 9.89
CA ASP A 80 10.81 -1.70 10.05
C ASP A 80 11.22 -1.87 11.51
N LYS A 81 12.24 -2.69 11.74
CA LYS A 81 12.75 -2.99 13.09
C LYS A 81 13.41 -1.77 13.74
N ARG A 82 13.76 -0.76 12.94
CA ARG A 82 14.28 0.53 13.43
C ARG A 82 13.17 1.44 13.95
N SER A 83 11.91 1.15 13.60
CA SER A 83 10.75 1.84 14.13
C SER A 83 10.22 1.12 15.37
N THR A 84 9.99 1.86 16.44
CA THR A 84 9.29 1.37 17.64
C THR A 84 7.88 1.95 17.74
N ASN A 85 7.35 2.43 16.62
CA ASN A 85 6.03 3.07 16.56
C ASN A 85 4.96 2.05 16.19
N MET A 86 3.76 2.29 16.73
CA MET A 86 2.55 1.58 16.34
C MET A 86 2.06 2.11 14.99
N CYS A 87 1.40 1.26 14.20
CA CYS A 87 0.71 1.73 13.01
C CYS A 87 -0.42 2.69 13.44
N PRO A 88 -0.51 3.90 12.86
CA PRO A 88 -1.51 4.88 13.25
C PRO A 88 -2.93 4.49 12.81
N SER A 89 -3.06 3.57 11.84
CA SER A 89 -4.34 3.07 11.32
C SER A 89 -4.50 1.59 11.68
N PRO A 90 -5.20 1.27 12.78
CA PRO A 90 -5.53 -0.12 13.13
C PRO A 90 -6.39 -0.75 12.04
N LEU A 91 -6.20 -2.05 11.83
CA LEU A 91 -7.06 -2.86 10.96
C LEU A 91 -8.30 -3.31 11.73
N ASP A 92 -9.46 -3.29 11.08
CA ASP A 92 -10.77 -3.44 11.73
C ASP A 92 -11.47 -4.77 11.43
N GLY A 93 -10.81 -5.66 10.69
CA GLY A 93 -11.40 -6.94 10.29
C GLY A 93 -12.18 -6.84 8.98
N PRO A 94 -12.92 -7.90 8.61
CA PRO A 94 -13.49 -8.02 7.27
C PRO A 94 -14.44 -6.90 6.85
N GLY A 95 -14.24 -6.40 5.63
CA GLY A 95 -15.11 -5.46 4.92
C GLY A 95 -14.86 -3.98 5.22
N GLY A 96 -13.82 -3.63 5.98
CA GLY A 96 -13.50 -2.27 6.41
C GLY A 96 -12.24 -1.73 5.74
N VAL A 97 -11.21 -1.50 6.56
CA VAL A 97 -9.90 -1.02 6.15
C VAL A 97 -9.10 -2.18 5.55
N LEU A 98 -8.85 -2.11 4.24
CA LEU A 98 -8.15 -3.16 3.51
C LEU A 98 -6.64 -3.13 3.71
N ALA A 99 -6.07 -1.93 3.64
CA ALA A 99 -4.66 -1.68 3.88
C ALA A 99 -4.41 -0.19 4.16
N PRO A 100 -3.59 0.16 5.15
CA PRO A 100 -2.98 1.48 5.21
C PRO A 100 -1.53 1.44 4.69
N ALA A 101 -1.13 2.52 4.01
CA ALA A 101 0.24 2.81 3.65
C ALA A 101 0.80 4.02 4.42
N SER A 102 2.12 4.17 4.44
CA SER A 102 2.78 5.41 4.86
C SER A 102 3.38 6.18 3.69
N PHE A 103 3.31 7.50 3.79
CA PHE A 103 3.99 8.41 2.88
C PHE A 103 5.50 8.44 3.14
N SER A 104 6.28 8.72 2.10
CA SER A 104 7.67 9.14 2.30
C SER A 104 7.71 10.44 3.10
N ASN A 105 8.76 10.64 3.88
CA ASN A 105 9.02 11.91 4.56
C ASN A 105 10.06 12.78 3.82
N GLY A 106 10.45 12.39 2.60
CA GLY A 106 11.46 13.08 1.79
C GLY A 106 12.90 12.71 2.13
N ASP A 107 13.15 11.92 3.17
CA ASP A 107 14.48 11.43 3.51
C ASP A 107 14.89 10.27 2.56
N LYS A 108 16.17 10.27 2.15
CA LYS A 108 16.75 9.21 1.31
C LYS A 108 16.74 7.84 2.00
N ASP A 109 16.79 7.80 3.34
CA ASP A 109 16.88 6.59 4.17
C ASP A 109 15.54 6.23 4.83
N CYS A 110 14.48 6.97 4.47
CA CYS A 110 13.10 6.67 4.85
C CYS A 110 12.71 5.24 4.47
N VAL A 111 11.85 4.64 5.29
CA VAL A 111 11.14 3.41 4.97
C VAL A 111 9.65 3.69 5.03
N THR A 112 9.00 3.40 3.91
CA THR A 112 7.54 3.42 3.80
C THR A 112 7.02 2.01 3.96
N GLU A 113 5.80 1.89 4.45
CA GLU A 113 5.21 0.60 4.79
C GLU A 113 3.79 0.50 4.22
N VAL A 114 3.40 -0.73 3.85
CA VAL A 114 2.01 -1.07 3.48
C VAL A 114 1.60 -2.26 4.33
N HIS A 115 0.53 -2.10 5.09
CA HIS A 115 0.03 -3.12 6.01
C HIS A 115 -1.24 -3.72 5.44
N VAL A 116 -1.18 -4.94 4.92
CA VAL A 116 -2.34 -5.59 4.30
C VAL A 116 -3.15 -6.30 5.38
N ASP A 117 -4.45 -6.07 5.47
CA ASP A 117 -5.28 -6.79 6.45
C ASP A 117 -5.36 -8.27 6.11
N ARG A 118 -4.77 -9.14 6.94
CA ARG A 118 -4.77 -10.59 6.68
C ARG A 118 -6.15 -11.23 6.86
N THR A 119 -7.07 -10.56 7.55
CA THR A 119 -8.40 -11.10 7.87
C THR A 119 -9.37 -10.99 6.69
N GLU A 120 -9.02 -10.18 5.70
CA GLU A 120 -9.78 -10.02 4.47
C GLU A 120 -9.66 -11.24 3.55
N SER A 121 -10.70 -11.46 2.75
CA SER A 121 -10.70 -12.53 1.74
C SER A 121 -9.98 -12.06 0.47
N TRP A 122 -8.70 -12.37 0.31
CA TRP A 122 -7.88 -11.90 -0.80
C TRP A 122 -7.89 -12.80 -2.03
N HIS A 123 -8.10 -12.21 -3.20
CA HIS A 123 -7.78 -12.81 -4.49
C HIS A 123 -6.33 -12.47 -4.85
N VAL A 124 -5.45 -13.47 -4.77
CA VAL A 124 -3.99 -13.33 -4.93
C VAL A 124 -3.49 -13.72 -6.33
N HIS A 125 -4.35 -13.60 -7.34
CA HIS A 125 -4.00 -13.90 -8.74
C HIS A 125 -4.28 -12.71 -9.67
N ILE A 126 -3.50 -12.63 -10.75
CA ILE A 126 -3.67 -11.62 -11.82
C ILE A 126 -4.75 -12.11 -12.79
N SER A 127 -5.99 -12.15 -12.31
CA SER A 127 -7.15 -12.59 -13.07
C SER A 127 -8.41 -11.86 -12.60
N ARG A 128 -9.55 -12.16 -13.23
CA ARG A 128 -10.84 -11.62 -12.80
C ARG A 128 -11.10 -12.03 -11.35
N ASN A 129 -11.42 -11.03 -10.53
CA ASN A 129 -11.71 -11.21 -9.11
C ASN A 129 -12.97 -12.08 -8.91
N PRO A 130 -12.93 -13.12 -8.06
CA PRO A 130 -14.11 -13.88 -7.69
C PRO A 130 -15.09 -13.04 -6.84
N PRO A 131 -16.38 -13.41 -6.79
CA PRO A 131 -17.34 -12.74 -5.92
C PRO A 131 -16.91 -12.81 -4.44
N ARG A 132 -17.12 -11.72 -3.70
CA ARG A 132 -16.86 -11.61 -2.25
C ARG A 132 -15.38 -11.72 -1.86
N MET A 133 -14.46 -11.47 -2.78
CA MET A 133 -13.03 -11.38 -2.50
C MET A 133 -12.53 -9.97 -2.85
N HIS A 134 -11.45 -9.53 -2.23
CA HIS A 134 -10.75 -8.30 -2.55
C HIS A 134 -9.58 -8.57 -3.47
N ASN A 135 -9.45 -7.79 -4.54
CA ASN A 135 -8.36 -7.94 -5.50
C ASN A 135 -7.07 -7.37 -4.90
N LEU A 136 -6.13 -8.25 -4.54
CA LEU A 136 -4.88 -7.84 -3.90
C LEU A 136 -4.02 -6.97 -4.84
N LEU A 137 -4.01 -7.24 -6.15
CA LEU A 137 -3.26 -6.42 -7.11
C LEU A 137 -3.75 -4.97 -7.10
N TYR A 138 -5.07 -4.78 -7.08
CA TYR A 138 -5.67 -3.45 -7.05
C TYR A 138 -5.28 -2.71 -5.77
N VAL A 139 -5.46 -3.34 -4.61
CA VAL A 139 -5.17 -2.71 -3.31
C VAL A 139 -3.67 -2.39 -3.19
N ILE A 140 -2.77 -3.33 -3.52
CA ILE A 140 -1.34 -3.06 -3.45
C ILE A 140 -0.92 -1.96 -4.43
N ALA A 141 -1.50 -1.91 -5.64
CA ALA A 141 -1.23 -0.84 -6.58
C ALA A 141 -1.66 0.53 -6.04
N HIS A 142 -2.84 0.61 -5.41
CA HIS A 142 -3.31 1.81 -4.72
C HIS A 142 -2.34 2.24 -3.61
N GLU A 143 -2.02 1.33 -2.69
CA GLU A 143 -1.15 1.63 -1.54
C GLU A 143 0.28 2.02 -1.95
N ILE A 144 0.82 1.43 -3.03
CA ILE A 144 2.11 1.87 -3.58
C ILE A 144 2.03 3.34 -4.03
N GLY A 145 0.91 3.80 -4.56
CA GLY A 145 0.69 5.20 -4.90
C GLY A 145 0.92 6.13 -3.72
N HIS A 146 0.42 5.78 -2.53
CA HIS A 146 0.69 6.53 -1.29
C HIS A 146 2.17 6.52 -0.92
N THR A 147 2.85 5.38 -1.04
CA THR A 147 4.31 5.34 -0.82
C THR A 147 5.09 6.22 -1.80
N LEU A 148 4.51 6.58 -2.95
CA LEU A 148 5.08 7.47 -3.95
C LEU A 148 4.70 8.94 -3.74
N GLY A 149 3.87 9.25 -2.74
CA GLY A 149 3.42 10.60 -2.42
C GLY A 149 2.07 10.98 -3.03
N LEU A 150 1.34 10.04 -3.63
CA LEU A 150 0.01 10.31 -4.18
C LEU A 150 -1.05 10.25 -3.09
N HIS A 151 -1.98 11.18 -3.10
CA HIS A 151 -3.14 11.19 -2.21
C HIS A 151 -4.37 10.65 -2.92
N HIS A 152 -5.45 10.42 -2.16
CA HIS A 152 -6.71 9.99 -2.75
C HIS A 152 -7.21 10.97 -3.82
N SER A 153 -7.77 10.40 -4.89
CA SER A 153 -8.45 11.11 -5.95
C SER A 153 -9.96 11.10 -5.70
N GLU A 154 -10.65 12.16 -6.09
CA GLU A 154 -12.12 12.20 -6.09
C GLU A 154 -12.72 11.48 -7.31
N ASN A 155 -11.91 11.17 -8.33
CA ASN A 155 -12.35 10.44 -9.51
C ASN A 155 -12.47 8.94 -9.20
N GLN A 156 -13.68 8.40 -9.28
CA GLN A 156 -13.98 6.98 -9.00
C GLN A 156 -13.29 5.99 -9.94
N ASP A 157 -12.89 6.43 -11.13
CA ASP A 157 -12.16 5.59 -12.10
C ASP A 157 -10.63 5.60 -11.85
N SER A 158 -10.15 6.42 -10.90
CA SER A 158 -8.73 6.48 -10.55
C SER A 158 -8.33 5.30 -9.67
N ILE A 159 -7.12 4.75 -9.91
CA ILE A 159 -6.51 3.78 -9.00
C ILE A 159 -6.37 4.35 -7.57
N MET A 160 -6.28 5.68 -7.43
CA MET A 160 -6.20 6.36 -6.15
C MET A 160 -7.57 6.76 -5.58
N PHE A 161 -8.69 6.28 -6.12
CA PHE A 161 -9.98 6.44 -5.43
C PHE A 161 -9.98 5.63 -4.13
N ALA A 162 -10.42 6.23 -3.03
CA ALA A 162 -10.25 5.67 -1.69
C ALA A 162 -11.00 4.34 -1.46
N MET A 163 -12.10 4.13 -2.20
CA MET A 163 -12.96 2.96 -2.04
C MET A 163 -12.52 1.82 -2.95
N ALA A 164 -12.59 0.59 -2.45
CA ALA A 164 -12.29 -0.58 -3.26
C ALA A 164 -13.44 -0.86 -4.26
N PRO A 165 -13.13 -1.30 -5.49
CA PRO A 165 -14.14 -1.66 -6.47
C PRO A 165 -15.05 -2.79 -6.00
N VAL A 166 -16.36 -2.64 -6.20
CA VAL A 166 -17.40 -3.59 -5.74
C VAL A 166 -17.68 -4.72 -6.77
N LYS A 167 -16.84 -4.91 -7.80
CA LYS A 167 -17.17 -5.74 -8.97
C LYS A 167 -16.67 -7.18 -8.90
#